data_AF-E3NX43-F1
#
_entry.id   AF-E3NX43-F1
#
_cell.length_a   1.000
_cell.length_b   1.000
_cell.length_c   1.000
_cell.angle_alpha   90.00
_cell.angle_beta   90.00
_cell.angle_gamma   90.00
#
_symmetry.space_group_name_H-M   'P 1'
#
loop_
_entity.id
_entity.type
_entity.pdbx_description
1 polymer ?
#
loop_
_entity_poly.entity_id
_entity_poly.type
_entity_poly.pdbx_seq_one_letter_code
_entity_poly.pdbx_strand_id
1 'polypeptide(L)'
;MLKQFIALSLSLAFCTAGFASVETVKAKLAQQYPNVKINNLQTTEMQGLYSGTLDSQIVYVNEDAQHLFIGSMIRLKDQHNLTKDLAVKENTIDFKALPLNDAVKTVRGNGKRQLAIFSDPNCPYCKTLEGNLAKLNDVTIYTFIYSIKAQSILPSKQVWCSANKEYAWKNLIQNGIKPTAPANCATPIERNLELGKKLGLHGTPAIIFSNGYKVMGAYPAEEIEKIWKNFGL
;
A
#
# COMPACT_ATOMS: atom_id res chain seq x y z
N MET A 1 50.00 -30.42 -60.41
CA MET A 1 49.46 -29.07 -60.10
C MET A 1 47.94 -29.10 -60.26
N LEU A 2 47.19 -29.28 -59.17
CA LEU A 2 45.73 -29.14 -59.18
C LEU A 2 45.33 -28.54 -57.83
N LYS A 3 44.98 -27.25 -57.84
CA LYS A 3 44.72 -26.45 -56.64
C LYS A 3 43.30 -26.73 -56.13
N GLN A 4 43.22 -27.12 -54.85
CA GLN A 4 42.01 -27.17 -54.05
C GLN A 4 41.47 -25.74 -53.86
N PHE A 5 40.18 -25.51 -54.15
CA PHE A 5 39.43 -24.36 -53.69
C PHE A 5 38.32 -24.85 -52.77
N ILE A 6 38.58 -24.80 -51.46
CA ILE A 6 37.56 -24.95 -50.42
C ILE A 6 37.04 -23.54 -50.13
N ALA A 7 35.81 -23.26 -50.56
CA ALA A 7 35.10 -22.04 -50.19
C ALA A 7 34.50 -22.23 -48.78
N LEU A 8 35.14 -21.60 -47.78
CA LEU A 8 34.65 -21.59 -46.41
C LEU A 8 33.68 -20.39 -46.25
N SER A 9 32.38 -20.65 -46.31
CA SER A 9 31.34 -19.65 -46.04
C SER A 9 31.26 -19.39 -44.52
N LEU A 10 31.74 -18.23 -44.09
CA LEU A 10 31.70 -17.78 -42.70
C LEU A 10 30.31 -17.19 -42.40
N SER A 11 29.40 -18.00 -41.84
CA SER A 11 28.09 -17.54 -41.35
C SER A 11 28.28 -16.74 -40.06
N LEU A 12 28.25 -15.40 -40.14
CA LEU A 12 28.18 -14.52 -38.98
C LEU A 12 26.82 -14.70 -38.31
N ALA A 13 26.76 -15.53 -37.26
CA ALA A 13 25.63 -15.55 -36.35
C ALA A 13 25.64 -14.26 -35.52
N PHE A 14 24.78 -13.30 -35.87
CA PHE A 14 24.47 -12.16 -35.03
C PHE A 14 23.76 -12.67 -33.75
N CYS A 15 24.52 -12.91 -32.69
CA CYS A 15 23.97 -13.04 -31.35
C CYS A 15 23.50 -11.64 -30.91
N THR A 16 22.26 -11.30 -31.21
CA THR A 16 21.59 -10.22 -30.49
C THR A 16 21.39 -10.70 -29.05
N ALA A 17 22.19 -10.18 -28.12
CA ALA A 17 21.96 -10.35 -26.70
C ALA A 17 20.65 -9.63 -26.34
N GLY A 18 19.53 -10.32 -26.55
CA GLY A 18 18.21 -9.85 -26.14
C GLY A 18 18.10 -9.96 -24.63
N PHE A 19 17.64 -8.88 -23.99
CA PHE A 19 17.27 -8.90 -22.59
C PHE A 19 16.18 -9.96 -22.34
N ALA A 20 16.22 -10.59 -21.17
CA ALA A 20 15.30 -11.65 -20.79
C ALA A 20 13.84 -11.13 -20.76
N SER A 21 12.88 -11.98 -21.09
CA SER A 21 11.48 -11.63 -20.81
C SER A 21 11.20 -11.71 -19.30
N VAL A 22 10.17 -11.00 -18.83
CA VAL A 22 9.69 -11.10 -17.44
C VAL A 22 9.35 -12.56 -17.10
N GLU A 23 8.76 -13.28 -18.05
CA GLU A 23 8.40 -14.69 -17.94
C GLU A 23 9.64 -15.58 -17.73
N THR A 24 10.72 -15.29 -18.46
CA THR A 24 12.00 -15.99 -18.29
C THR A 24 12.58 -15.78 -16.89
N VAL A 25 12.60 -14.54 -16.39
CA VAL A 25 13.12 -14.23 -15.05
C VAL A 25 12.25 -14.88 -13.98
N LYS A 26 10.91 -14.83 -14.13
CA LYS A 26 9.96 -15.48 -13.23
C LYS A 26 10.16 -17.00 -13.18
N ALA A 27 10.37 -17.65 -14.33
CA ALA A 27 10.63 -19.08 -14.41
C ALA A 27 11.94 -19.47 -13.69
N LYS A 28 13.02 -18.68 -13.90
CA LYS A 28 14.31 -18.90 -13.22
C LYS A 28 14.18 -18.76 -11.70
N LEU A 29 13.50 -17.71 -11.22
CA LEU A 29 13.24 -17.50 -9.79
C LEU A 29 12.50 -18.70 -9.18
N ALA A 30 11.43 -19.17 -9.84
CA ALA A 30 10.65 -20.31 -9.36
C ALA A 30 11.45 -21.63 -9.34
N GLN A 31 12.32 -21.84 -10.33
CA GLN A 31 13.13 -23.06 -10.45
C GLN A 31 14.31 -23.08 -9.46
N GLN A 32 15.03 -21.97 -9.32
CA GLN A 32 16.28 -21.91 -8.57
C GLN A 32 16.07 -21.47 -7.11
N TYR A 33 15.08 -20.63 -6.85
CA TYR A 33 14.82 -20.02 -5.55
C TYR A 33 13.34 -20.13 -5.15
N PRO A 34 12.77 -21.35 -5.03
CA PRO A 34 11.34 -21.56 -4.79
C PRO A 34 10.80 -20.93 -3.49
N ASN A 35 11.69 -20.62 -2.54
CA ASN A 35 11.33 -19.95 -1.28
C ASN A 35 11.24 -18.42 -1.40
N VAL A 36 11.76 -17.83 -2.49
CA VAL A 36 11.76 -16.38 -2.73
C VAL A 36 10.54 -16.01 -3.58
N LYS A 37 9.50 -15.47 -2.93
CA LYS A 37 8.22 -15.16 -3.58
C LYS A 37 8.16 -13.70 -4.03
N ILE A 38 8.62 -13.44 -5.25
CA ILE A 38 8.52 -12.12 -5.87
C ILE A 38 7.22 -12.04 -6.68
N ASN A 39 6.37 -11.08 -6.32
CA ASN A 39 5.10 -10.80 -6.97
C ASN A 39 5.25 -9.61 -7.94
N ASN A 40 4.27 -9.43 -8.84
CA ASN A 40 4.18 -8.28 -9.75
C ASN A 40 5.47 -7.95 -10.53
N LEU A 41 6.21 -8.99 -10.94
CA LEU A 41 7.44 -8.81 -11.68
C LEU A 41 7.15 -8.05 -12.99
N GLN A 42 7.88 -6.97 -13.25
CA GLN A 42 7.71 -6.10 -14.41
C GLN A 42 9.06 -5.51 -14.85
N THR A 43 9.15 -5.12 -16.12
CA THR A 43 10.34 -4.44 -16.67
C THR A 43 10.56 -3.08 -16.03
N THR A 44 11.82 -2.63 -16.01
CA THR A 44 12.18 -1.28 -15.59
C THR A 44 12.81 -0.50 -16.74
N GLU A 45 13.01 0.80 -16.56
CA GLU A 45 13.77 1.61 -17.52
C GLU A 45 15.26 1.27 -17.56
N MET A 46 15.78 0.63 -16.51
CA MET A 46 17.14 0.11 -16.50
C MET A 46 17.13 -1.29 -17.11
N GLN A 47 17.61 -1.41 -18.33
CA GLN A 47 17.66 -2.68 -19.05
C GLN A 47 18.43 -3.73 -18.24
N GLY A 48 17.94 -4.98 -18.26
CA GLY A 48 18.49 -6.08 -17.47
C GLY A 48 18.08 -6.09 -15.99
N LEU A 49 17.30 -5.10 -15.52
CA LEU A 49 16.69 -5.10 -14.21
C LEU A 49 15.16 -5.13 -14.27
N TYR A 50 14.60 -5.95 -13.39
CA TYR A 50 13.17 -6.17 -13.25
C TYR A 50 12.79 -5.77 -11.84
N SER A 51 11.67 -5.06 -11.72
CA SER A 51 11.11 -4.72 -10.41
C SER A 51 10.02 -5.72 -10.05
N GLY A 52 9.86 -5.98 -8.77
CA GLY A 52 8.75 -6.75 -8.23
C GLY A 52 8.58 -6.48 -6.74
N THR A 53 7.64 -7.17 -6.11
CA THR A 53 7.36 -7.02 -4.68
C THR A 53 7.78 -8.27 -3.92
N LEU A 54 8.64 -8.12 -2.92
CA LEU A 54 8.99 -9.16 -1.94
C LEU A 54 8.69 -8.62 -0.55
N ASP A 55 7.89 -9.33 0.25
CA ASP A 55 7.52 -8.93 1.61
C ASP A 55 7.04 -7.47 1.75
N SER A 56 6.23 -7.02 0.78
CA SER A 56 5.71 -5.63 0.67
C SER A 56 6.77 -4.55 0.39
N GLN A 57 7.98 -4.94 -0.01
CA GLN A 57 9.02 -4.04 -0.48
C GLN A 57 9.22 -4.20 -1.99
N ILE A 58 9.45 -3.07 -2.67
CA ILE A 58 9.88 -3.12 -4.07
C ILE A 58 11.34 -3.55 -4.09
N VAL A 59 11.59 -4.61 -4.84
CA VAL A 59 12.91 -5.20 -5.05
C VAL A 59 13.26 -5.19 -6.52
N TYR A 60 14.56 -5.22 -6.79
CA TYR A 60 15.10 -5.28 -8.14
C TYR A 60 15.91 -6.54 -8.31
N VAL A 61 15.68 -7.24 -9.41
CA VAL A 61 16.33 -8.51 -9.74
C VAL A 61 16.96 -8.41 -11.12
N ASN A 62 18.13 -9.02 -11.30
CA ASN A 62 18.81 -9.09 -12.59
C ASN A 62 18.34 -10.29 -13.45
N GLU A 63 18.73 -10.33 -14.72
CA GLU A 63 18.21 -11.28 -15.73
C GLU A 63 18.45 -12.77 -15.46
N ASP A 64 19.55 -13.09 -14.79
CA ASP A 64 19.89 -14.45 -14.40
C ASP A 64 19.22 -14.87 -13.08
N ALA A 65 18.49 -13.93 -12.44
CA ALA A 65 17.85 -14.09 -11.14
C ALA A 65 18.81 -14.43 -9.98
N GLN A 66 20.11 -14.16 -10.13
CA GLN A 66 21.12 -14.47 -9.12
C GLN A 66 21.34 -13.35 -8.10
N HIS A 67 20.94 -12.12 -8.43
CA HIS A 67 21.13 -10.95 -7.58
C HIS A 67 19.82 -10.19 -7.38
N LEU A 68 19.59 -9.80 -6.13
CA LEU A 68 18.48 -8.95 -5.72
C LEU A 68 19.01 -7.79 -4.89
N PHE A 69 18.43 -6.61 -5.06
CA PHE A 69 18.65 -5.47 -4.17
C PHE A 69 17.36 -4.73 -3.84
N ILE A 70 17.41 -3.99 -2.74
CA ILE A 70 16.33 -3.16 -2.22
C ILE A 70 16.81 -1.71 -2.25
N GLY A 71 16.03 -0.79 -2.79
CA GLY A 71 16.44 0.61 -2.88
C GLY A 71 15.53 1.46 -3.78
N SER A 72 15.99 2.67 -4.10
CA SER A 72 15.31 3.56 -5.05
C SER A 72 16.07 3.65 -6.37
N MET A 73 15.34 3.49 -7.47
CA MET A 73 15.79 3.75 -8.83
C MET A 73 15.46 5.20 -9.18
N ILE A 74 16.49 6.04 -9.28
CA ILE A 74 16.37 7.43 -9.68
C ILE A 74 16.82 7.56 -11.13
N ARG A 75 15.93 8.05 -11.99
CA ARG A 75 16.27 8.40 -13.38
C ARG A 75 17.10 9.68 -13.34
N LEU A 76 18.36 9.60 -13.77
CA LEU A 76 19.28 10.73 -13.66
C LEU A 76 18.90 11.93 -14.56
N LYS A 77 18.21 11.67 -15.67
CA LYS A 77 17.82 12.69 -16.66
C LYS A 77 17.00 13.83 -16.06
N ASP A 78 16.12 13.50 -15.13
CA ASP A 78 15.13 14.39 -14.52
C ASP A 78 15.09 14.27 -12.98
N GLN A 79 16.02 13.47 -12.42
CA GLN A 79 16.06 13.10 -11.00
C GLN A 79 14.77 12.43 -10.50
N HIS A 80 13.99 11.83 -11.40
CA HIS A 80 12.69 11.26 -11.06
C HIS A 80 12.83 9.90 -10.36
N ASN A 81 12.08 9.70 -9.27
CA ASN A 81 12.13 8.45 -8.50
C ASN A 81 11.12 7.44 -9.06
N LEU A 82 11.60 6.49 -9.85
CA LEU A 82 10.78 5.46 -10.49
C LEU A 82 10.23 4.43 -9.50
N THR A 83 10.96 4.16 -8.42
CA THR A 83 10.46 3.29 -7.34
C THR A 83 9.26 3.92 -6.64
N LYS A 84 9.26 5.25 -6.47
CA LYS A 84 8.12 5.96 -5.88
C LYS A 84 6.87 5.77 -6.74
N ASP A 85 7.00 5.87 -8.06
CA ASP A 85 5.87 5.66 -8.98
C ASP A 85 5.33 4.23 -8.91
N LEU A 86 6.23 3.23 -8.89
CA LEU A 86 5.86 1.83 -8.71
C LEU A 86 5.15 1.61 -7.36
N ALA A 87 5.67 2.20 -6.28
CA ALA A 87 5.07 2.10 -4.96
C ALA A 87 3.67 2.70 -4.92
N VAL A 88 3.45 3.81 -5.61
CA VAL A 88 2.13 4.43 -5.76
C VAL A 88 1.22 3.53 -6.58
N LYS A 89 1.68 3.04 -7.73
CA LYS A 89 0.89 2.16 -8.60
C LYS A 89 0.46 0.88 -7.90
N GLU A 90 1.33 0.25 -7.13
CA GLU A 90 1.03 -1.00 -6.41
C GLU A 90 0.20 -0.77 -5.14
N ASN A 91 0.25 0.42 -4.54
CA ASN A 91 -0.48 0.77 -3.32
C ASN A 91 -1.58 1.80 -3.55
N THR A 92 -2.13 1.91 -4.76
CA THR A 92 -3.25 2.81 -5.04
C THR A 92 -4.58 2.10 -4.88
N ILE A 93 -5.46 2.71 -4.10
CA ILE A 93 -6.86 2.35 -3.95
C ILE A 93 -7.68 3.45 -4.63
N ASP A 94 -8.73 3.10 -5.36
CA ASP A 94 -9.66 4.13 -5.82
C ASP A 94 -10.40 4.73 -4.61
N PHE A 95 -9.92 5.90 -4.16
CA PHE A 95 -10.47 6.61 -3.02
C PHE A 95 -11.95 6.96 -3.24
N LYS A 96 -12.35 7.24 -4.48
CA LYS A 96 -13.73 7.61 -4.82
C LYS A 96 -14.68 6.41 -4.74
N ALA A 97 -14.14 5.20 -4.86
CA ALA A 97 -14.91 3.97 -4.70
C ALA A 97 -15.12 3.57 -3.23
N LEU A 98 -14.48 4.26 -2.27
CA LEU A 98 -14.70 3.98 -0.85
C LEU A 98 -16.11 4.42 -0.43
N PRO A 99 -16.88 3.57 0.29
CA PRO A 99 -18.20 3.92 0.79
C PRO A 99 -18.07 4.84 2.02
N LEU A 100 -17.75 6.12 1.81
CA LEU A 100 -17.44 7.06 2.91
C LEU A 100 -18.57 7.23 3.94
N ASN A 101 -19.82 6.88 3.58
CA ASN A 101 -20.95 6.85 4.51
C ASN A 101 -20.87 5.73 5.56
N ASP A 102 -20.02 4.72 5.34
CA ASP A 102 -19.74 3.63 6.27
C ASP A 102 -18.57 3.95 7.24
N ALA A 103 -18.08 5.19 7.21
CA ALA A 103 -17.01 5.69 8.07
C ALA A 103 -17.52 6.70 9.11
N VAL A 104 -16.83 6.76 10.25
CA VAL A 104 -16.95 7.85 11.21
C VAL A 104 -16.22 9.06 10.64
N LYS A 105 -16.94 10.13 10.33
CA LYS A 105 -16.38 11.35 9.76
C LYS A 105 -15.96 12.32 10.86
N THR A 106 -14.71 12.77 10.80
CA THR A 106 -14.13 13.82 11.64
C THR A 106 -13.64 14.95 10.75
N VAL A 107 -14.03 16.19 11.03
CA VAL A 107 -13.59 17.37 10.25
C VAL A 107 -12.78 18.30 11.16
N ARG A 108 -11.60 18.71 10.68
CA ARG A 108 -10.72 19.66 11.38
C ARG A 108 -10.39 20.84 10.47
N GLY A 109 -10.44 22.04 11.04
CA GLY A 109 -10.23 23.28 10.27
C GLY A 109 -11.19 23.37 9.08
N ASN A 110 -10.66 23.71 7.91
CA ASN A 110 -11.46 23.83 6.68
C ASN A 110 -11.76 22.48 6.00
N GLY A 111 -11.18 21.36 6.46
CA GLY A 111 -11.47 20.02 5.95
C GLY A 111 -11.06 19.73 4.50
N LYS A 112 -10.21 20.58 3.88
CA LYS A 112 -9.86 20.49 2.45
C LYS A 112 -9.18 19.18 2.06
N ARG A 113 -8.29 18.68 2.91
CA ARG A 113 -7.57 17.42 2.67
C ARG A 113 -8.41 16.25 3.14
N GLN A 114 -8.21 15.06 2.56
CA GLN A 114 -8.99 13.88 2.93
C GLN A 114 -8.09 12.68 3.22
N LEU A 115 -8.45 11.93 4.26
CA LEU A 115 -7.88 10.62 4.59
C LEU A 115 -9.01 9.62 4.82
N ALA A 116 -8.80 8.39 4.40
CA ALA A 116 -9.57 7.24 4.84
C ALA A 116 -8.68 6.37 5.73
N ILE A 117 -9.16 6.08 6.94
CA ILE A 117 -8.40 5.35 7.95
C ILE A 117 -9.15 4.07 8.28
N PHE A 118 -8.48 2.92 8.19
CA PHE A 118 -9.01 1.66 8.71
C PHE A 118 -8.37 1.40 10.08
N SER A 119 -9.20 1.38 11.13
CA SER A 119 -8.72 1.39 12.51
C SER A 119 -9.51 0.45 13.42
N ASP A 120 -8.81 -0.27 14.28
CA ASP A 120 -9.39 -1.18 15.29
C ASP A 120 -9.27 -0.52 16.69
N PRO A 121 -10.36 -0.42 17.47
CA PRO A 121 -10.33 0.23 18.79
C PRO A 121 -9.44 -0.46 19.83
N ASN A 122 -9.12 -1.75 19.66
CA ASN A 122 -8.22 -2.51 20.55
C ASN A 122 -6.82 -2.71 19.93
N CYS A 123 -6.45 -1.92 18.92
CA CYS A 123 -5.10 -1.91 18.37
C CYS A 123 -4.25 -0.78 19.01
N PRO A 124 -3.12 -1.11 19.68
CA PRO A 124 -2.25 -0.09 20.28
C PRO A 124 -1.72 0.93 19.27
N TYR A 125 -1.34 0.50 18.06
CA TYR A 125 -0.87 1.41 17.01
C TYR A 125 -1.99 2.32 16.48
N CYS A 126 -3.25 1.88 16.51
CA CYS A 126 -4.38 2.74 16.16
C CYS A 126 -4.55 3.87 17.18
N LYS A 127 -4.34 3.59 18.47
CA LYS A 127 -4.31 4.64 19.51
C LYS A 127 -3.18 5.65 19.26
N THR A 128 -1.98 5.17 18.92
CA THR A 128 -0.85 6.04 18.54
C THR A 128 -1.21 6.91 17.34
N LEU A 129 -1.77 6.32 16.28
CA LEU A 129 -2.16 7.05 15.08
C LEU A 129 -3.23 8.10 15.39
N GLU A 130 -4.26 7.75 16.16
CA GLU A 130 -5.33 8.70 16.51
C GLU A 130 -4.74 9.93 17.24
N GLY A 131 -3.72 9.75 18.08
CA GLY A 131 -3.02 10.85 18.74
C GLY A 131 -2.28 11.76 17.75
N ASN A 132 -1.74 11.20 16.67
CA ASN A 132 -1.09 11.96 15.61
C ASN A 132 -2.10 12.65 14.68
N LEU A 133 -3.18 11.96 14.30
CA LEU A 133 -4.29 12.53 13.53
C LEU A 133 -4.90 13.74 14.24
N ALA A 134 -4.90 13.74 15.57
CA ALA A 134 -5.40 14.85 16.36
C ALA A 134 -4.58 16.15 16.23
N LYS A 135 -3.33 16.06 15.75
CA LYS A 135 -2.43 17.20 15.52
C LYS A 135 -2.58 17.80 14.12
N LEU A 136 -3.27 17.13 13.21
CA LEU A 136 -3.49 17.59 11.85
C LEU A 136 -4.59 18.66 11.81
N ASN A 137 -4.44 19.62 10.90
CA ASN A 137 -5.44 20.65 10.59
C ASN A 137 -5.92 20.56 9.14
N ASP A 138 -7.02 21.22 8.81
CA ASP A 138 -7.52 21.33 7.42
C ASP A 138 -7.73 19.98 6.73
N VAL A 139 -8.27 19.02 7.48
CA VAL A 139 -8.44 17.63 7.05
C VAL A 139 -9.80 17.09 7.45
N THR A 140 -10.42 16.36 6.52
CA THR A 140 -11.54 15.46 6.76
C THR A 140 -11.02 14.04 6.85
N ILE A 141 -11.28 13.37 7.96
CA ILE A 141 -10.84 11.99 8.23
C ILE A 141 -12.08 11.10 8.22
N TYR A 142 -12.07 10.08 7.37
CA TYR A 142 -13.09 9.03 7.30
C TYR A 142 -12.54 7.77 7.96
N THR A 143 -12.90 7.55 9.22
CA THR A 143 -12.47 6.37 9.96
C THR A 143 -13.43 5.21 9.75
N PHE A 144 -13.03 4.25 8.92
CA PHE A 144 -13.64 2.94 8.81
C PHE A 144 -13.25 2.12 10.04
N ILE A 145 -14.23 1.86 10.92
CA ILE A 145 -13.98 1.00 12.07
C ILE A 145 -13.78 -0.44 11.57
N TYR A 146 -12.55 -0.93 11.66
CA TYR A 146 -12.09 -2.20 11.11
C TYR A 146 -11.81 -3.18 12.26
N SER A 147 -12.85 -3.82 12.77
CA SER A 147 -12.81 -4.71 13.93
C SER A 147 -12.19 -6.08 13.59
N ILE A 148 -10.87 -6.13 13.46
CA ILE A 148 -10.14 -7.39 13.19
C ILE A 148 -10.23 -8.33 14.40
N LYS A 149 -10.19 -7.78 15.62
CA LYS A 149 -10.25 -8.57 16.85
C LYS A 149 -11.69 -8.80 17.31
N ALA A 150 -11.99 -9.99 17.81
CA ALA A 150 -13.34 -10.33 18.30
C ALA A 150 -13.84 -9.37 19.39
N GLN A 151 -12.97 -8.99 20.33
CA GLN A 151 -13.28 -8.03 21.40
C GLN A 151 -13.55 -6.60 20.89
N SER A 152 -13.22 -6.30 19.63
CA SER A 152 -13.46 -5.00 19.02
C SER A 152 -14.85 -4.88 18.42
N ILE A 153 -15.53 -5.98 18.13
CA ILE A 153 -16.82 -5.98 17.41
C ILE A 153 -17.89 -5.23 18.20
N LEU A 154 -18.15 -5.64 19.45
CA LEU A 154 -19.19 -5.02 20.28
C LEU A 154 -18.95 -3.51 20.48
N PRO A 155 -17.79 -3.04 20.97
CA PRO A 155 -17.59 -1.60 21.18
C PRO A 155 -17.63 -0.82 19.86
N SER A 156 -17.24 -1.43 18.73
CA SER A 156 -17.37 -0.79 17.41
C SER A 156 -18.82 -0.58 17.00
N LYS A 157 -19.69 -1.57 17.23
CA LYS A 157 -21.14 -1.43 17.00
C LYS A 157 -21.74 -0.36 17.91
N GLN A 158 -21.33 -0.32 19.18
CA GLN A 158 -21.81 0.71 20.11
C GLN A 158 -21.34 2.12 19.73
N VAL A 159 -20.09 2.28 19.26
CA VAL A 159 -19.63 3.56 18.68
C VAL A 159 -20.55 3.95 17.52
N TRP A 160 -20.82 3.02 16.60
CA TRP A 160 -21.66 3.31 15.44
C TRP A 160 -23.09 3.71 15.81
N CYS A 161 -23.69 3.01 16.77
CA CYS A 161 -25.03 3.29 17.25
C CYS A 161 -25.12 4.50 18.20
N SER A 162 -23.98 5.10 18.57
CA SER A 162 -23.97 6.30 19.40
C SER A 162 -24.53 7.51 18.64
N ALA A 163 -25.23 8.38 19.36
CA ALA A 163 -25.77 9.64 18.81
C ALA A 163 -24.65 10.50 18.20
N ASN A 164 -23.50 10.57 18.88
CA ASN A 164 -22.28 11.18 18.36
C ASN A 164 -21.19 10.12 18.18
N LYS A 165 -21.07 9.61 16.94
CA LYS A 165 -20.10 8.57 16.56
C LYS A 165 -18.65 9.04 16.72
N GLU A 166 -18.36 10.29 16.34
CA GLU A 166 -17.02 10.89 16.45
C GLU A 166 -16.57 10.92 17.91
N TYR A 167 -17.42 11.47 18.79
CA TYR A 167 -17.12 11.56 20.22
C TYR A 167 -16.97 10.17 20.86
N ALA A 168 -17.84 9.22 20.51
CA ALA A 168 -17.78 7.86 21.02
C ALA A 168 -16.50 7.14 20.56
N TRP A 169 -16.15 7.27 19.28
CA TRP A 169 -14.91 6.71 18.71
C TRP A 169 -13.68 7.26 19.43
N LYS A 170 -13.56 8.59 19.50
CA LYS A 170 -12.42 9.28 20.10
C LYS A 170 -12.21 8.85 21.56
N ASN A 171 -13.28 8.81 22.35
CA ASN A 171 -13.19 8.40 23.76
C ASN A 171 -12.84 6.93 23.93
N LEU A 172 -13.38 6.05 23.08
CA LEU A 172 -13.05 4.63 23.11
C LEU A 172 -11.56 4.42 22.82
N ILE A 173 -11.06 4.96 21.70
CA ILE A 173 -9.70 4.65 21.25
C ILE A 173 -8.62 5.37 22.06
N GLN A 174 -8.85 6.61 22.50
CA GLN A 174 -7.87 7.37 23.28
C GLN A 174 -7.91 7.01 24.76
N ASN A 175 -9.11 7.00 25.34
CA ASN A 175 -9.30 6.96 26.79
C ASN A 175 -9.74 5.57 27.28
N GLY A 176 -10.04 4.63 26.37
CA GLY A 176 -10.56 3.31 26.73
C GLY A 176 -12.00 3.35 27.28
N ILE A 177 -12.69 4.49 27.13
CA ILE A 177 -14.05 4.66 27.64
C ILE A 177 -15.02 3.97 26.67
N LYS A 178 -15.55 2.82 27.09
CA LYS A 178 -16.50 2.05 26.28
C LYS A 178 -17.82 2.81 26.13
N PRO A 179 -18.39 2.91 24.92
CA PRO A 179 -19.71 3.52 24.75
C PRO A 179 -20.79 2.69 25.45
N THR A 180 -21.79 3.37 25.99
CA THR A 180 -22.96 2.75 26.64
C THR A 180 -24.16 2.61 25.70
N ALA A 181 -24.04 3.11 24.47
CA ALA A 181 -25.09 2.99 23.46
C ALA A 181 -25.46 1.51 23.19
N PRO A 182 -26.73 1.23 22.85
CA PRO A 182 -27.13 -0.11 22.46
C PRO A 182 -26.48 -0.49 21.13
N ALA A 183 -26.19 -1.78 20.93
CA ALA A 183 -25.57 -2.30 19.70
C ALA A 183 -26.59 -2.92 18.72
N ASN A 184 -27.82 -2.40 18.71
CA ASN A 184 -28.97 -2.98 17.98
C ASN A 184 -29.36 -2.22 16.70
N CYS A 185 -28.64 -1.15 16.34
CA CYS A 185 -28.86 -0.45 15.09
C CYS A 185 -28.18 -1.17 13.90
N ALA A 186 -28.54 -0.83 12.67
CA ALA A 186 -27.82 -1.31 11.50
C ALA A 186 -26.40 -0.69 11.46
N THR A 187 -25.36 -1.51 11.39
CA THR A 187 -23.96 -1.07 11.42
C THR A 187 -23.19 -1.51 10.18
N PRO A 188 -22.18 -0.74 9.73
CA PRO A 188 -21.29 -1.13 8.63
C PRO A 188 -20.10 -1.98 9.09
N ILE A 189 -20.02 -2.40 10.36
CA ILE A 189 -18.81 -3.02 10.92
C ILE A 189 -18.38 -4.25 10.11
N GLU A 190 -19.33 -5.11 9.74
CA GLU A 190 -19.08 -6.28 8.89
C GLU A 190 -18.69 -5.87 7.46
N ARG A 191 -19.35 -4.86 6.87
CA ARG A 191 -19.01 -4.35 5.54
C ARG A 191 -17.62 -3.73 5.50
N ASN A 192 -17.23 -3.01 6.54
CA ASN A 192 -15.89 -2.43 6.70
C ASN A 192 -14.83 -3.53 6.83
N LEU A 193 -15.16 -4.64 7.52
CA LEU A 193 -14.30 -5.81 7.62
C LEU A 193 -14.06 -6.46 6.25
N GLU A 194 -15.12 -6.62 5.45
CA GLU A 194 -15.03 -7.17 4.09
C GLU A 194 -14.29 -6.23 3.14
N LEU A 195 -14.57 -4.93 3.21
CA LEU A 195 -13.87 -3.90 2.43
C LEU A 195 -12.37 -3.91 2.72
N GLY A 196 -11.98 -3.94 4.00
CA GLY A 196 -10.56 -4.00 4.38
C GLY A 196 -9.87 -5.23 3.81
N LYS A 197 -10.51 -6.41 3.84
CA LYS A 197 -9.98 -7.62 3.21
C LYS A 197 -9.82 -7.47 1.69
N LYS A 198 -10.83 -6.92 1.01
CA LYS A 198 -10.81 -6.68 -0.45
C LYS A 198 -9.70 -5.71 -0.86
N LEU A 199 -9.39 -4.74 -0.02
CA LEU A 199 -8.32 -3.74 -0.22
C LEU A 199 -6.92 -4.26 0.18
N GLY A 200 -6.81 -5.53 0.59
CA GLY A 200 -5.54 -6.14 1.02
C GLY A 200 -5.01 -5.55 2.33
N LEU A 201 -5.90 -5.14 3.25
CA LEU A 201 -5.52 -4.60 4.55
C LEU A 201 -5.34 -5.75 5.56
N HIS A 202 -4.10 -6.21 5.71
CA HIS A 202 -3.74 -7.31 6.60
C HIS A 202 -3.55 -6.92 8.07
N GLY A 203 -3.75 -5.64 8.41
CA GLY A 203 -3.57 -5.13 9.76
C GLY A 203 -4.13 -3.72 9.92
N THR A 204 -3.94 -3.16 11.12
CA THR A 204 -4.36 -1.80 11.46
C THR A 204 -3.25 -1.06 12.21
N PRO A 205 -3.17 0.27 12.07
CA PRO A 205 -4.00 1.08 11.20
C PRO A 205 -3.56 1.02 9.73
N ALA A 206 -4.45 1.37 8.81
CA ALA A 206 -4.11 1.68 7.42
C ALA A 206 -4.57 3.11 7.10
N ILE A 207 -3.76 3.84 6.35
CA ILE A 207 -4.03 5.22 5.93
C ILE A 207 -4.10 5.24 4.41
N ILE A 208 -5.20 5.73 3.86
CA ILE A 208 -5.39 5.90 2.43
C ILE A 208 -5.59 7.40 2.17
N PHE A 209 -4.72 7.96 1.34
CA PHE A 209 -4.74 9.35 0.93
C PHE A 209 -5.74 9.55 -0.23
N SER A 210 -6.16 10.80 -0.48
CA SER A 210 -7.17 11.14 -1.49
C SER A 210 -6.77 10.79 -2.93
N ASN A 211 -5.48 10.69 -3.24
CA ASN A 211 -4.98 10.16 -4.52
C ASN A 211 -4.95 8.63 -4.59
N GLY A 212 -5.42 7.95 -3.54
CA GLY A 212 -5.43 6.50 -3.42
C GLY A 212 -4.19 5.89 -2.77
N TYR A 213 -3.12 6.66 -2.54
CA TYR A 213 -1.90 6.12 -1.95
C TYR A 213 -2.19 5.55 -0.56
N LYS A 214 -1.87 4.28 -0.36
CA LYS A 214 -2.07 3.53 0.89
C LYS A 214 -0.73 3.33 1.61
N VAL A 215 -0.73 3.57 2.92
CA VAL A 215 0.34 3.14 3.83
C VAL A 215 -0.23 2.36 5.01
N MET A 216 0.55 1.40 5.50
CA MET A 216 0.20 0.57 6.65
C MET A 216 0.97 1.03 7.89
N GLY A 217 0.33 0.99 9.06
CA GLY A 217 0.95 1.35 10.34
C GLY A 217 0.64 2.78 10.78
N ALA A 218 1.13 3.11 11.98
CA ALA A 218 0.92 4.41 12.60
C ALA A 218 2.02 5.39 12.19
N TYR A 219 1.63 6.51 11.60
CA TYR A 219 2.54 7.56 11.15
C TYR A 219 2.44 8.80 12.06
N PRO A 220 3.56 9.47 12.35
CA PRO A 220 3.57 10.82 12.94
C PRO A 220 2.84 11.83 12.05
N ALA A 221 2.32 12.88 12.65
CA ALA A 221 1.61 13.94 11.92
C ALA A 221 2.51 14.59 10.85
N GLU A 222 3.78 14.80 11.20
CA GLU A 222 4.78 15.41 10.34
C GLU A 222 5.05 14.55 9.09
N GLU A 223 4.97 13.23 9.21
CA GLU A 223 5.18 12.33 8.07
C GLU A 223 3.95 12.31 7.15
N ILE A 224 2.74 12.37 7.71
CA ILE A 224 1.50 12.53 6.93
C ILE A 224 1.53 13.85 6.14
N GLU A 225 1.98 14.94 6.77
CA GLU A 225 2.16 16.25 6.12
C GLU A 225 3.19 16.20 4.98
N LYS A 226 4.32 15.52 5.18
CA LYS A 226 5.29 15.30 4.09
C LYS A 226 4.69 14.51 2.94
N ILE A 227 3.91 13.47 3.21
CA ILE A 227 3.26 12.67 2.17
C ILE A 227 2.31 13.56 1.34
N TRP A 228 1.47 14.38 1.97
CA TRP A 228 0.61 15.32 1.24
C TRP A 228 1.43 16.26 0.35
N LYS A 229 2.46 16.90 0.91
CA LYS A 229 3.35 17.79 0.13
C LYS A 229 4.01 17.08 -1.05
N ASN A 230 4.47 15.86 -0.85
CA ASN A 230 5.15 15.05 -1.86
C ASN A 230 4.23 14.56 -2.99
N PHE A 231 2.92 14.62 -2.79
CA PHE A 231 1.90 14.23 -3.76
C PHE A 231 1.03 15.40 -4.26
N GLY A 232 1.28 16.63 -3.78
CA GLY A 232 0.51 17.81 -4.17
C GLY A 232 -0.96 17.74 -3.75
N LEU A 233 -1.22 17.16 -2.58
CA LEU A 233 -2.56 16.93 -2.00
C LEU A 233 -3.00 18.01 -1.01
#